data_AF-A0A2V0NWJ0-F1
#
_entry.id   AF-A0A2V0NWJ0-F1
#
_cell.length_a   1.000
_cell.length_b   1.000
_cell.length_c   1.000
_cell.angle_alpha   90.00
_cell.angle_beta   90.00
_cell.angle_gamma   90.00
#
_symmetry.space_group_name_H-M   'P 1'
#
loop_
_entity.id
_entity.type
_entity.pdbx_description
1 polymer ?
#
loop_
_entity_poly.entity_id
_entity_poly.type
_entity_poly.pdbx_seq_one_letter_code
_entity_poly.pdbx_strand_id
1 'polypeptide(L)'
;MSNWADRLEALRSEGVITGFALLTAAGACEPVTGPFTDPEGTAPLRPEARQLAAPFFTAGPPPGSYDFCGARLIVVQQTPGSFCAVSRRRELGIAARHLPCGVLLASFAWPTPAQRAAAELDRCCAALAGA
;
A
#
# COMPACT_ATOMS: atom_id res chain seq x y z
N MET A 1 -14.29 -11.46 5.78
CA MET A 1 -13.18 -10.79 5.07
C MET A 1 -13.64 -9.96 3.87
N SER A 2 -14.92 -9.94 3.47
CA SER A 2 -15.39 -9.27 2.25
C SER A 2 -15.42 -7.72 2.27
N ASN A 3 -15.11 -7.06 3.39
CA ASN A 3 -15.32 -5.61 3.55
C ASN A 3 -14.11 -4.74 3.17
N TRP A 4 -12.88 -5.29 3.18
CA TRP A 4 -11.69 -4.45 2.97
C TRP A 4 -11.53 -4.01 1.52
N ALA A 5 -11.80 -4.92 0.57
CA ALA A 5 -11.68 -4.65 -0.86
C ALA A 5 -12.70 -3.60 -1.31
N ASP A 6 -13.96 -3.73 -0.90
CA ASP A 6 -15.03 -2.78 -1.22
C ASP A 6 -14.71 -1.36 -0.74
N ARG A 7 -14.11 -1.22 0.45
CA ARG A 7 -13.68 0.07 1.00
C ARG A 7 -12.55 0.71 0.19
N LEU A 8 -11.56 -0.08 -0.21
CA LEU A 8 -10.47 0.44 -1.02
C LEU A 8 -10.90 0.70 -2.46
N GLU A 9 -11.84 -0.07 -2.98
CA GLU A 9 -12.46 0.16 -4.28
C GLU A 9 -13.23 1.48 -4.27
N ALA A 10 -13.94 1.81 -3.18
CA ALA A 10 -14.57 3.12 -3.01
C ALA A 10 -13.52 4.25 -3.07
N LEU A 11 -12.43 4.16 -2.30
CA LEU A 11 -11.34 5.15 -2.36
C LEU A 11 -10.70 5.27 -3.74
N ARG A 12 -10.61 4.16 -4.49
CA ARG A 12 -10.10 4.15 -5.86
C ARG A 12 -11.06 4.86 -6.81
N SER A 13 -12.36 4.58 -6.70
CA SER A 13 -13.40 5.23 -7.49
C SER A 13 -13.49 6.74 -7.23
N GLU A 14 -13.17 7.19 -6.01
CA GLU A 14 -13.08 8.60 -5.62
C GLU A 14 -11.77 9.27 -6.07
N GLY A 15 -10.83 8.52 -6.65
CA GLY A 15 -9.53 9.02 -7.09
C GLY A 15 -8.54 9.32 -5.96
N VAL A 16 -8.82 8.84 -4.74
CA VAL A 16 -7.91 8.99 -3.59
C VAL A 16 -6.69 8.08 -3.75
N ILE A 17 -6.92 6.85 -4.20
CA ILE A 17 -5.87 5.86 -4.46
C ILE A 17 -5.97 5.39 -5.93
N THR A 18 -4.87 4.87 -6.45
CA THR A 18 -4.76 4.35 -7.82
C THR A 18 -4.70 2.82 -7.87
N GLY A 19 -4.51 2.17 -6.72
CA GLY A 19 -4.37 0.73 -6.61
C GLY A 19 -4.16 0.31 -5.16
N PHE A 20 -4.33 -0.98 -4.90
CA PHE A 20 -4.17 -1.55 -3.57
C PHE A 20 -3.84 -3.04 -3.59
N ALA A 21 -3.29 -3.54 -2.48
CA ALA A 21 -3.05 -4.95 -2.23
C ALA A 21 -3.08 -5.23 -0.72
N LEU A 22 -3.56 -6.40 -0.32
CA LEU A 22 -3.43 -6.89 1.06
C LEU A 22 -2.50 -8.10 1.08
N LEU A 23 -1.42 -8.02 1.84
CA LEU A 23 -0.44 -9.11 1.99
C LEU A 23 -0.57 -9.73 3.38
N THR A 24 -0.83 -11.03 3.44
CA THR A 24 -0.91 -11.80 4.68
C THR A 24 0.25 -12.80 4.74
N ALA A 25 0.39 -13.52 5.86
CA ALA A 25 1.35 -14.62 5.98
C ALA A 25 1.12 -15.73 4.93
N ALA A 26 -0.12 -15.90 4.45
CA ALA A 26 -0.47 -16.87 3.41
C ALA A 26 -0.18 -16.35 1.98
N GLY A 27 0.14 -15.07 1.81
CA GLY A 27 0.34 -14.42 0.52
C GLY A 27 -0.61 -13.26 0.28
N ALA A 28 -0.67 -12.81 -0.98
CA ALA A 28 -1.53 -11.71 -1.39
C ALA A 28 -3.00 -12.16 -1.42
N CYS A 29 -3.88 -11.35 -0.83
CA CYS A 29 -5.32 -11.51 -0.95
C CYS A 29 -5.83 -10.81 -2.20
N GLU A 30 -6.67 -11.50 -2.96
CA GLU A 30 -7.44 -10.92 -4.06
C GLU A 30 -8.54 -9.97 -3.51
N PRO A 31 -8.81 -8.84 -4.19
CA PRO A 31 -8.17 -8.39 -5.43
C PRO A 31 -6.86 -7.63 -5.19
N VAL A 32 -5.92 -7.79 -6.11
CA VAL A 32 -4.71 -6.94 -6.23
C VAL A 32 -4.90 -6.00 -7.41
N THR A 33 -4.61 -4.70 -7.25
CA THR A 33 -4.92 -3.70 -8.28
C THR A 33 -3.81 -2.68 -8.52
N GLY A 34 -3.88 -1.98 -9.65
CA GLY A 34 -3.00 -0.87 -9.99
C GLY A 34 -1.53 -1.31 -10.16
N PRO A 35 -0.55 -0.57 -9.61
CA PRO A 35 0.87 -0.88 -9.83
C PRO A 35 1.35 -2.13 -9.10
N PHE A 36 0.50 -2.77 -8.29
CA PHE A 36 0.84 -3.98 -7.55
C PHE A 36 0.62 -5.27 -8.35
N THR A 37 -0.14 -5.23 -9.45
CA THR A 37 -0.41 -6.40 -10.29
C THR A 37 0.78 -6.73 -11.17
N ASP A 38 1.13 -8.00 -11.28
CA ASP A 38 2.15 -8.48 -12.20
C ASP A 38 1.75 -8.16 -13.65
N PRO A 39 2.57 -7.39 -14.41
CA PRO A 39 2.23 -7.07 -15.79
C PRO A 39 2.28 -8.32 -16.69
N GLU A 40 3.02 -9.36 -16.31
CA GLU A 40 3.09 -10.62 -17.07
C GLU A 40 1.93 -11.57 -16.74
N GLY A 41 1.16 -11.27 -15.68
CA GLY A 41 0.03 -12.10 -15.25
C GLY A 41 0.44 -13.48 -14.70
N THR A 42 1.72 -13.69 -14.38
CA THR A 42 2.25 -14.95 -13.86
C THR A 42 1.96 -15.13 -12.37
N ALA A 43 1.78 -14.02 -11.65
CA ALA A 43 1.43 -13.99 -10.25
C ALA A 43 0.38 -12.90 -9.96
N PRO A 44 -0.42 -13.03 -8.89
CA PRO A 44 -1.38 -11.99 -8.52
C PRO A 44 -0.69 -10.68 -8.07
N LEU A 45 0.57 -10.75 -7.63
CA LEU A 45 1.30 -9.64 -7.03
C LEU A 45 2.74 -9.58 -7.55
N ARG A 46 3.20 -8.37 -7.91
CA ARG A 46 4.61 -8.10 -8.24
C ARG A 46 5.57 -8.46 -7.09
N PRO A 47 6.74 -9.05 -7.38
CA PRO A 47 7.75 -9.34 -6.36
C PRO A 47 8.18 -8.12 -5.54
N GLU A 48 8.31 -6.95 -6.18
CA GLU A 48 8.72 -5.70 -5.53
C GLU A 48 7.68 -5.23 -4.50
N ALA A 49 6.39 -5.53 -4.72
CA ALA A 49 5.36 -5.19 -3.75
C ALA A 49 5.50 -5.95 -2.43
N ARG A 50 6.10 -7.16 -2.45
CA ARG A 50 6.41 -7.91 -1.22
C ARG A 50 7.50 -7.23 -0.40
N GLN A 51 8.47 -6.59 -1.06
CA GLN A 51 9.55 -5.87 -0.38
C GLN A 51 9.02 -4.64 0.39
N LEU A 52 7.93 -4.02 -0.10
CA LEU A 52 7.25 -2.94 0.62
C LEU A 52 6.63 -3.40 1.95
N ALA A 53 6.22 -4.68 2.04
CA ALA A 53 5.64 -5.23 3.26
C ALA A 53 6.68 -5.86 4.20
N ALA A 54 7.86 -6.23 3.70
CA ALA A 54 8.89 -6.92 4.45
C ALA A 54 9.26 -6.25 5.80
N PRO A 55 9.39 -4.91 5.91
CA PRO A 55 9.73 -4.25 7.17
C PRO A 55 8.70 -4.44 8.29
N PHE A 56 7.45 -4.80 7.97
CA PHE A 56 6.43 -5.08 8.99
C PHE A 56 6.53 -6.51 9.53
N PHE A 57 7.20 -7.41 8.81
CA PHE A 57 7.39 -8.81 9.21
C PHE A 57 8.77 -9.09 9.82
N THR A 58 9.73 -8.17 9.64
CA THR A 58 11.11 -8.33 10.10
C THR A 58 11.46 -7.31 11.17
N ALA A 59 12.25 -7.69 12.18
CA ALA A 59 12.70 -6.79 13.25
C ALA A 59 13.79 -5.77 12.83
N GLY A 60 13.98 -5.56 11.53
CA GLY A 60 15.01 -4.64 11.00
C GLY A 60 14.53 -3.18 10.97
N PRO A 61 15.45 -2.21 10.95
CA PRO A 61 15.09 -0.82 10.72
C PRO A 61 14.47 -0.68 9.31
N PRO A 62 13.30 -0.06 9.19
CA PRO A 62 12.68 0.18 7.88
C PRO A 62 13.57 1.10 7.02
N PRO A 63 13.66 0.85 5.70
CA PRO A 63 14.51 1.62 4.81
C PRO A 63 13.93 3.01 4.57
N GLY A 64 14.81 4.01 4.39
CA GLY A 64 14.40 5.38 4.05
C GLY A 64 13.95 5.58 2.58
N SER A 65 14.14 4.58 1.73
CA SER A 65 13.65 4.59 0.35
C SER A 65 13.40 3.19 -0.18
N TYR A 66 12.51 3.07 -1.16
CA TYR A 66 12.18 1.84 -1.89
C TYR A 66 12.31 2.08 -3.39
N ASP A 67 12.72 1.06 -4.15
CA ASP A 67 12.60 1.06 -5.60
C ASP A 67 11.36 0.25 -5.99
N PHE A 68 10.43 0.88 -6.70
CA PHE A 68 9.15 0.27 -7.07
C PHE A 68 8.67 0.80 -8.43
N CYS A 69 8.26 -0.11 -9.33
CA CYS A 69 7.86 0.22 -10.70
C CYS A 69 8.87 1.11 -11.46
N GLY A 70 10.17 0.84 -11.29
CA GLY A 70 11.24 1.63 -11.92
C GLY A 70 11.44 3.04 -11.33
N ALA A 71 10.72 3.39 -10.26
CA ALA A 71 10.84 4.67 -9.58
C ALA A 71 11.42 4.50 -8.17
N ARG A 72 12.32 5.41 -7.79
CA ARG A 72 12.80 5.52 -6.42
C ARG A 72 11.82 6.34 -5.58
N LEU A 73 11.21 5.69 -4.59
CA LEU A 73 10.29 6.25 -3.61
C LEU A 73 11.05 6.62 -2.34
N ILE A 74 10.91 7.86 -1.90
CA ILE A 74 11.52 8.35 -0.65
C ILE A 74 10.46 8.31 0.44
N VAL A 75 10.77 7.70 1.59
CA VAL A 75 9.89 7.68 2.75
C VAL A 75 9.80 9.09 3.33
N VAL A 76 8.58 9.63 3.37
CA VAL A 76 8.29 10.98 3.89
C VAL A 76 7.60 10.95 5.24
N GLN A 77 6.99 9.83 5.60
CA GLN A 77 6.38 9.59 6.91
C GLN A 77 6.55 8.13 7.28
N GLN A 78 6.82 7.88 8.56
CA GLN A 78 7.00 6.52 9.06
C GLN A 78 6.64 6.43 10.54
N THR A 79 5.97 5.35 10.90
CA THR A 79 5.67 4.94 12.27
C THR A 79 5.96 3.43 12.40
N PRO A 80 5.92 2.85 13.61
CA PRO A 80 6.07 1.39 13.75
C PRO A 80 5.04 0.57 12.98
N GLY A 81 3.85 1.12 12.69
CA GLY A 81 2.75 0.43 12.02
C GLY A 81 2.43 0.95 10.62
N SER A 82 3.18 1.93 10.11
CA SER A 82 2.87 2.55 8.82
C SER A 82 4.05 3.25 8.17
N PHE A 83 3.99 3.40 6.85
CA PHE A 83 4.82 4.38 6.15
C PHE A 83 4.07 5.02 4.98
N CYS A 84 4.61 6.14 4.51
CA CYS A 84 4.24 6.78 3.27
C CYS A 84 5.51 7.16 2.51
N ALA A 85 5.60 6.78 1.24
CA ALA A 85 6.74 7.05 0.37
C ALA A 85 6.27 7.66 -0.95
N VAL A 86 7.05 8.58 -1.51
CA VAL A 86 6.72 9.26 -2.77
C VAL A 86 7.93 9.34 -3.69
N SER A 87 7.68 9.23 -4.98
CA SER A 87 8.67 9.54 -6.02
C SER A 87 8.99 11.03 -6.05
N ARG A 88 10.18 11.41 -6.53
CA ARG A 88 10.64 12.82 -6.60
C ARG A 88 9.67 13.74 -7.36
N ARG A 89 9.00 13.22 -8.38
CA ARG A 89 8.01 13.96 -9.19
C ARG A 89 6.57 13.79 -8.71
N ARG A 90 6.34 13.02 -7.63
CA ARG A 90 5.01 12.71 -7.09
C ARG A 90 4.06 12.03 -8.10
N GLU A 91 4.64 11.40 -9.11
CA GLU A 91 3.91 10.60 -10.12
C GLU A 91 3.42 9.27 -9.52
N LEU A 92 4.13 8.79 -8.50
CA LEU A 92 3.78 7.61 -7.73
C LEU A 92 4.06 7.85 -6.25
N GLY A 93 3.10 7.47 -5.41
CA GLY A 93 3.23 7.36 -3.98
C GLY A 93 2.65 6.04 -3.49
N ILE A 94 3.19 5.56 -2.37
CA ILE A 94 2.80 4.32 -1.70
C ILE A 94 2.55 4.62 -0.24
N ALA A 95 1.40 4.18 0.26
CA ALA A 95 1.10 4.12 1.68
C ALA A 95 0.98 2.65 2.09
N ALA A 96 1.62 2.29 3.20
CA ALA A 96 1.52 0.96 3.78
C ALA A 96 1.03 1.03 5.22
N ARG A 97 0.21 0.07 5.63
CA ARG A 97 -0.36 -0.05 6.99
C ARG A 97 -0.32 -1.48 7.46
N HIS A 98 0.20 -1.68 8.67
CA HIS A 98 0.12 -2.97 9.36
C HIS A 98 -1.26 -3.12 10.00
N LEU A 99 -1.89 -4.26 9.75
CA LEU A 99 -3.17 -4.71 10.27
C LEU A 99 -2.98 -6.04 11.01
N PRO A 100 -3.88 -6.42 11.93
CA PRO A 100 -3.81 -7.73 12.59
C PRO A 100 -3.77 -8.92 11.61
N CYS A 101 -4.36 -8.77 10.42
CA CYS A 101 -4.41 -9.80 9.40
C CYS A 101 -3.26 -9.74 8.38
N GLY A 102 -2.44 -8.70 8.36
CA GLY A 102 -1.39 -8.52 7.35
C GLY A 102 -1.00 -7.07 7.10
N VAL A 103 -0.50 -6.77 5.91
CA VAL A 103 -0.07 -5.43 5.49
C VAL A 103 -0.91 -4.96 4.31
N LEU A 104 -1.59 -3.84 4.48
CA LEU A 104 -2.33 -3.16 3.43
C LEU A 104 -1.40 -2.19 2.70
N LEU A 105 -1.32 -2.32 1.39
CA LEU A 105 -0.63 -1.40 0.49
C LEU A 105 -1.67 -0.63 -0.33
N ALA A 106 -1.43 0.67 -0.50
CA ALA A 106 -2.20 1.52 -1.40
C ALA A 106 -1.26 2.42 -2.19
N SER A 107 -1.49 2.54 -3.48
CA SER A 107 -0.80 3.49 -4.33
C SER A 107 -1.65 4.74 -4.54
N PHE A 108 -1.02 5.88 -4.73
CA PHE A 108 -1.67 7.13 -5.09
C PHE A 108 -0.78 7.92 -6.02
N ALA A 109 -1.35 8.92 -6.70
CA ALA A 109 -0.63 9.80 -7.59
C ALA A 109 -1.20 11.22 -7.49
N TRP A 110 -0.47 12.20 -8.02
CA TRP A 110 -0.99 13.55 -8.20
C TRP A 110 -2.33 13.50 -8.98
N PRO A 111 -3.36 14.30 -8.60
CA PRO A 111 -3.32 15.43 -7.66
C PRO A 111 -3.50 15.07 -6.18
N THR A 112 -3.66 13.79 -5.82
CA THR A 112 -3.92 13.41 -4.43
C THR A 112 -2.67 13.57 -3.54
N PRO A 113 -2.71 14.44 -2.51
CA PRO A 113 -1.58 14.59 -1.60
C PRO A 113 -1.39 13.36 -0.72
N ALA A 114 -0.14 13.05 -0.40
CA ALA A 114 0.23 11.94 0.49
C ALA A 114 -0.50 11.96 1.84
N GLN A 115 -0.70 13.14 2.42
CA GLN A 115 -1.43 13.31 3.69
C GLN A 115 -2.91 12.91 3.57
N ARG A 116 -3.56 13.25 2.44
CA ARG A 116 -4.95 12.87 2.19
C ARG A 116 -5.07 11.36 2.01
N ALA A 117 -4.25 10.77 1.16
CA ALA A 117 -4.24 9.33 0.93
C ALA A 117 -3.96 8.55 2.24
N ALA A 118 -2.99 9.00 3.02
CA ALA A 118 -2.69 8.43 4.33
C ALA A 118 -3.90 8.49 5.29
N ALA A 119 -4.54 9.66 5.42
CA ALA A 119 -5.65 9.85 6.35
C ALA A 119 -6.91 9.02 5.99
N GLU A 120 -7.21 8.88 4.70
CA GLU A 120 -8.32 8.03 4.23
C GLU A 120 -8.01 6.54 4.44
N LEU A 121 -6.75 6.14 4.19
CA LEU A 121 -6.31 4.78 4.43
C LEU A 121 -6.33 4.43 5.93
N ASP A 122 -5.93 5.36 6.80
CA ASP A 122 -6.00 5.21 8.25
C ASP A 122 -7.44 5.02 8.72
N ARG A 123 -8.39 5.79 8.18
CA ARG A 123 -9.83 5.60 8.46
C ARG A 123 -10.34 4.23 8.02
N CYS A 124 -9.92 3.76 6.84
CA CYS A 124 -10.27 2.42 6.37
C CYS A 124 -9.67 1.33 7.28
N CYS A 125 -8.40 1.47 7.66
CA CYS A 125 -7.72 0.51 8.54
C CYS A 125 -8.35 0.44 9.92
N ALA A 126 -8.72 1.59 10.51
CA ALA A 126 -9.41 1.64 11.80
C ALA A 126 -10.75 0.90 11.76
N ALA A 127 -11.53 1.07 10.69
CA ALA A 127 -12.78 0.34 10.49
C ALA A 127 -12.57 -1.17 10.29
N LEU A 128 -11.41 -1.60 9.78
CA LEU A 128 -11.07 -3.01 9.60
C LEU A 128 -10.51 -3.66 10.87
N ALA A 129 -9.87 -2.89 11.75
CA ALA A 129 -9.33 -3.38 13.02
C ALA A 129 -10.39 -3.48 14.13
N GLY A 130 -11.49 -2.72 14.02
CA GLY A 130 -12.61 -2.76 14.96
C GLY A 130 -13.77 -3.70 14.57
N ALA A 131 -13.62 -4.46 13.47
CA ALA A 131 -14.59 -5.42 12.95
C ALA A 131 -14.13 -6.86 13.19
#